data_AF-A0A7J5ZX17-F1
#
_entry.id   AF-A0A7J5ZX17-F1
#
_cell.length_a   1.000
_cell.length_b   1.000
_cell.length_c   1.000
_cell.angle_alpha   90.00
_cell.angle_beta   90.00
_cell.angle_gamma   90.00
#
_symmetry.space_group_name_H-M   'P 1'
#
loop_
_entity.id
_entity.type
_entity.pdbx_description
1 polymer ?
#
loop_
_entity_poly.entity_id
_entity_poly.type
_entity_poly.pdbx_seq_one_letter_code
_entity_poly.pdbx_strand_id
1 'polypeptide(L)'
;MTGRLFPAALSLKSVSMMALWRGVWRFLRVKPLLHRHMSVCCSSSYRAVVFDMFGVLIPSPLPKATEWEDENGVPRGTIGQAIRAAGNNNSWKKYMRGELGPEEFVEAFSQECSQIAGFKVHIGSFHSALTSDSMSQPVTVMMDAVQCARAEGFKTAILSNNFLLPGGKSYLPMDTSLFDVIVESCRVGLSKPDLRIYQLCTERLGVSPHEVVFLDDLSFNVEAAVQLGMHGITVRDPELAVKELEQVLKMPLSGYRPGLNWQLPTNQLTQYLKKATQLPLTDHIIMQRLSQGDLTDSTYLLSCGQHRFVLKKKPSTEALQKECRLLKALKEAKVPVPSVIAQHEMPSNVLGSPFYLTFYCPGRVFNDHSIPGEDTHGKRHVYKAMIKTLCQIHRVDLKTTGLENRRDPGDFMETQVKKWAQQFKANKIQPIPAMDRLIDWLLLHLPKHQRTTLLHGNFSLNNLVFDSETLDVKAVLGWSLSTVGDPVVDLASCCMPHFLPPTASTQQAFTGKKFALMGIPSAKEIFELYCKEMGLEYIPNWQFYMAFCFFRQAAILQTNYKTSCKGTTYPSEIEDIANLAWDFATKEGFRIFNALPGAASF
;
A
#
# COMPACT_ATOMS: atom_id res chain seq x y z
N MET A 1 41.09 66.99 17.35
CA MET A 1 41.84 67.08 18.61
C MET A 1 41.45 65.87 19.46
N THR A 2 42.27 64.81 19.36
CA THR A 2 43.17 64.32 20.45
C THR A 2 42.36 63.59 21.52
N GLY A 3 42.42 62.25 21.64
CA GLY A 3 43.62 61.45 21.85
C GLY A 3 43.61 61.00 23.33
N ARG A 4 43.30 59.72 23.60
CA ARG A 4 44.27 58.68 23.97
C ARG A 4 44.93 58.91 25.34
N LEU A 5 44.69 58.00 26.30
CA LEU A 5 45.69 57.06 26.88
C LEU A 5 45.37 56.63 28.32
N PHE A 6 45.41 55.31 28.52
CA PHE A 6 45.65 54.61 29.80
C PHE A 6 47.02 54.96 30.41
N PRO A 7 47.22 54.67 31.71
CA PRO A 7 48.08 53.51 32.08
C PRO A 7 47.44 52.70 33.24
N ALA A 8 47.41 51.36 33.29
CA ALA A 8 48.49 50.36 33.37
C ALA A 8 49.41 50.58 34.61
N ALA A 9 49.16 49.86 35.71
CA ALA A 9 49.92 48.66 36.16
C ALA A 9 50.95 49.06 37.24
N LEU A 10 51.29 48.32 38.31
CA LEU A 10 51.72 46.92 38.46
C LEU A 10 51.92 46.66 39.99
N SER A 11 51.70 45.45 40.51
CA SER A 11 52.75 44.52 41.02
C SER A 11 52.36 44.09 42.46
N LEU A 12 52.54 42.87 43.00
CA LEU A 12 53.58 41.83 42.85
C LEU A 12 53.10 40.62 43.70
N LYS A 13 53.08 39.35 43.25
CA LYS A 13 54.11 38.30 43.44
C LYS A 13 53.58 36.98 42.84
N SER A 14 54.16 36.44 41.75
CA SER A 14 55.23 35.39 41.66
C SER A 14 54.81 34.04 42.24
N VAL A 15 54.81 32.88 41.55
CA VAL A 15 55.89 32.17 40.80
C VAL A 15 55.24 31.20 39.77
N SER A 16 55.45 31.32 38.44
CA SER A 16 56.43 30.64 37.53
C SER A 16 56.32 29.09 37.50
N MET A 17 56.37 28.30 36.40
CA MET A 17 56.55 28.50 34.95
C MET A 17 56.28 27.15 34.22
N MET A 18 56.08 27.23 32.90
CA MET A 18 56.33 26.22 31.85
C MET A 18 55.25 25.21 31.44
N ALA A 19 54.84 25.42 30.19
CA ALA A 19 54.11 24.54 29.29
C ALA A 19 54.97 23.41 28.74
N LEU A 20 54.38 22.26 28.41
CA LEU A 20 54.54 21.49 27.16
C LEU A 20 53.95 20.06 27.30
N TRP A 21 53.11 19.73 26.31
CA TRP A 21 52.70 18.44 25.74
C TRP A 21 53.17 17.08 26.33
N ARG A 22 52.26 16.08 26.14
CA ARG A 22 52.31 14.60 26.35
C ARG A 22 51.83 14.16 27.75
N GLY A 23 50.91 13.24 27.98
CA GLY A 23 50.12 12.29 27.18
C GLY A 23 49.77 11.06 28.05
N VAL A 24 48.51 10.57 27.98
CA VAL A 24 48.15 9.13 27.93
C VAL A 24 48.04 8.30 29.26
N TRP A 25 46.78 7.88 29.55
CA TRP A 25 46.26 6.68 30.31
C TRP A 25 46.14 6.79 31.85
N ARG A 26 45.10 6.32 32.58
CA ARG A 26 44.18 5.15 32.40
C ARG A 26 42.97 5.23 33.39
N PHE A 27 41.72 4.98 32.91
CA PHE A 27 40.59 4.12 33.39
C PHE A 27 40.32 3.89 34.91
N LEU A 28 39.11 3.70 35.50
CA LEU A 28 37.71 3.28 35.19
C LEU A 28 36.82 3.73 36.40
N ARG A 29 35.48 3.89 36.44
CA ARG A 29 34.37 3.01 36.01
C ARG A 29 33.00 3.66 36.37
N VAL A 30 32.14 4.06 35.42
CA VAL A 30 30.66 4.03 35.51
C VAL A 30 30.11 3.90 34.09
N LYS A 31 29.24 2.90 33.86
CA LYS A 31 28.71 2.46 32.57
C LYS A 31 27.68 3.45 31.98
N PRO A 32 27.76 3.81 30.68
CA PRO A 32 26.63 4.31 29.92
C PRO A 32 26.02 3.19 29.06
N LEU A 33 24.72 2.95 29.22
CA LEU A 33 23.90 2.19 28.27
C LEU A 33 23.61 3.08 27.05
N LEU A 34 24.60 3.17 26.16
CA LEU A 34 24.39 3.53 24.76
C LEU A 34 23.65 2.37 24.09
N HIS A 35 22.34 2.51 23.87
CA HIS A 35 21.69 1.79 22.77
C HIS A 35 21.70 2.69 21.54
N ARG A 36 22.53 2.27 20.59
CA ARG A 36 22.60 2.72 19.20
C ARG A 36 21.19 2.83 18.60
N HIS A 37 20.78 4.02 18.20
CA HIS A 37 20.03 4.17 16.95
C HIS A 37 21.03 4.51 15.85
N MET A 38 21.89 3.55 15.55
CA MET A 38 22.29 3.36 14.17
C MET A 38 20.98 3.07 13.42
N SER A 39 20.67 3.88 12.41
CA SER A 39 19.83 3.38 11.34
C SER A 39 20.54 2.15 10.80
N VAL A 40 20.12 0.96 11.24
CA VAL A 40 20.52 -0.26 10.59
C VAL A 40 19.82 -0.17 9.24
N CYS A 41 20.58 0.26 8.24
CA CYS A 41 20.42 -0.30 6.91
C CYS A 41 20.52 -1.81 7.14
N CYS A 42 19.38 -2.47 7.32
CA CYS A 42 19.37 -3.92 7.20
C CYS A 42 19.43 -4.14 5.70
N SER A 43 20.63 -3.99 5.12
CA SER A 43 20.96 -4.83 3.99
C SER A 43 20.76 -6.25 4.53
N SER A 44 19.66 -6.89 4.12
CA SER A 44 19.56 -8.33 4.20
C SER A 44 20.91 -8.89 3.72
N SER A 45 21.50 -9.82 4.47
CA SER A 45 22.69 -10.53 3.99
C SER A 45 22.38 -11.36 2.74
N TYR A 46 21.09 -11.56 2.45
CA TYR A 46 20.60 -12.25 1.28
C TYR A 46 20.54 -11.31 0.07
N ARG A 47 20.88 -11.86 -1.10
CA ARG A 47 20.89 -11.18 -2.40
C ARG A 47 20.03 -11.88 -3.43
N ALA A 48 19.56 -13.10 -3.14
CA ALA A 48 18.70 -13.85 -4.03
C ALA A 48 17.64 -14.66 -3.28
N VAL A 49 16.52 -14.90 -3.96
CA VAL A 49 15.45 -15.80 -3.52
C VAL A 49 15.23 -16.86 -4.59
N VAL A 50 15.29 -18.11 -4.20
CA VAL A 50 15.14 -19.28 -5.08
C VAL A 50 13.87 -20.03 -4.67
N PHE A 51 13.02 -20.31 -5.64
CA PHE A 51 11.73 -20.93 -5.43
C PHE A 51 11.70 -22.30 -6.11
N ASP A 52 11.16 -23.30 -5.44
CA ASP A 52 10.60 -24.44 -6.17
C ASP A 52 9.41 -24.00 -7.01
N MET A 53 9.11 -24.76 -8.05
CA MET A 53 7.92 -24.52 -8.88
C MET A 53 6.69 -25.19 -8.27
N PHE A 54 6.73 -26.52 -8.14
CA PHE A 54 5.60 -27.30 -7.63
C PHE A 54 5.45 -27.13 -6.12
N GLY A 55 4.22 -26.97 -5.64
CA GLY A 55 3.92 -26.74 -4.22
C GLY A 55 4.25 -25.35 -3.68
N VAL A 56 4.98 -24.53 -4.43
CA VAL A 56 5.35 -23.16 -4.06
C VAL A 56 4.75 -22.14 -5.02
N LEU A 57 5.14 -22.16 -6.30
CA LEU A 57 4.66 -21.21 -7.30
C LEU A 57 3.41 -21.70 -8.05
N ILE A 58 3.23 -23.02 -8.16
CA ILE A 58 2.04 -23.70 -8.70
C ILE A 58 1.66 -24.86 -7.76
N PRO A 59 0.46 -25.47 -7.88
CA PRO A 59 0.04 -26.57 -7.02
C PRO A 59 0.99 -27.76 -7.02
N SER A 60 1.06 -28.46 -5.88
CA SER A 60 1.87 -29.67 -5.72
C SER A 60 1.24 -30.86 -6.47
N PRO A 61 2.02 -31.73 -7.13
CA PRO A 61 1.50 -32.89 -7.85
C PRO A 61 0.99 -34.01 -6.93
N LEU A 62 1.39 -34.03 -5.64
CA LEU A 62 1.02 -35.11 -4.71
C LEU A 62 -0.48 -35.13 -4.34
N PRO A 63 -1.11 -33.99 -3.99
CA PRO A 63 -2.58 -33.93 -3.88
C PRO A 63 -3.29 -34.38 -5.15
N LYS A 64 -2.80 -33.97 -6.32
CA LYS A 64 -3.41 -34.33 -7.61
C LYS A 64 -3.30 -35.83 -7.90
N ALA A 65 -2.20 -36.46 -7.50
CA ALA A 65 -2.05 -37.91 -7.56
C ALA A 65 -3.09 -38.63 -6.71
N THR A 66 -3.38 -38.12 -5.52
CA THR A 66 -4.38 -38.73 -4.61
C THR A 66 -5.79 -38.60 -5.18
N GLU A 67 -6.15 -37.45 -5.76
CA GLU A 67 -7.42 -37.24 -6.44
C GLU A 67 -7.57 -38.18 -7.64
N TRP A 68 -6.53 -38.30 -8.46
CA TRP A 68 -6.53 -39.20 -9.62
C TRP A 68 -6.67 -40.67 -9.21
N GLU A 69 -6.00 -41.08 -8.12
CA GLU A 69 -6.12 -42.44 -7.59
C GLU A 69 -7.58 -42.77 -7.23
N ASP A 70 -8.26 -41.86 -6.54
CA ASP A 70 -9.66 -42.02 -6.14
C ASP A 70 -10.59 -42.14 -7.37
N GLU A 71 -10.40 -41.27 -8.37
CA GLU A 71 -11.21 -41.25 -9.60
C GLU A 71 -11.05 -42.51 -10.46
N ASN A 72 -9.86 -43.13 -10.41
CA ASN A 72 -9.51 -44.27 -11.27
C ASN A 72 -9.54 -45.61 -10.51
N GLY A 73 -10.03 -45.63 -9.27
CA GLY A 73 -10.12 -46.83 -8.45
C GLY A 73 -8.76 -47.43 -8.09
N VAL A 74 -7.71 -46.61 -8.04
CA VAL A 74 -6.36 -47.00 -7.62
C VAL A 74 -6.23 -46.81 -6.10
N PRO A 75 -5.63 -47.77 -5.35
CA PRO A 75 -5.44 -47.61 -3.92
C PRO A 75 -4.70 -46.32 -3.58
N ARG A 76 -5.25 -45.50 -2.67
CA ARG A 76 -4.62 -44.25 -2.22
C ARG A 76 -3.18 -44.47 -1.79
N GLY A 77 -2.29 -43.62 -2.28
CA GLY A 77 -0.86 -43.63 -1.99
C GLY A 77 -0.03 -44.53 -2.92
N THR A 78 -0.62 -45.19 -3.92
CA THR A 78 0.09 -45.99 -4.93
C THR A 78 1.13 -45.16 -5.69
N ILE A 79 0.73 -44.02 -6.26
CA ILE A 79 1.58 -43.07 -6.97
C ILE A 79 2.65 -42.52 -6.01
N GLY A 80 2.24 -42.08 -4.82
CA GLY A 80 3.16 -41.57 -3.80
C GLY A 80 4.18 -42.62 -3.35
N GLN A 81 3.80 -43.89 -3.30
CA GLN A 81 4.69 -45.01 -3.03
C GLN A 81 5.63 -45.26 -4.22
N ALA A 82 5.14 -45.23 -5.46
CA ALA A 82 5.97 -45.39 -6.66
C ALA A 82 7.04 -44.29 -6.77
N ILE A 83 6.68 -43.04 -6.46
CA ILE A 83 7.61 -41.89 -6.41
C ILE A 83 8.73 -42.11 -5.37
N ARG A 84 8.41 -42.79 -4.25
CA ARG A 84 9.34 -43.03 -3.12
C ARG A 84 10.09 -44.36 -3.20
N ALA A 85 9.53 -45.36 -3.88
CA ALA A 85 10.08 -46.70 -4.01
C ALA A 85 11.35 -46.66 -4.88
N ALA A 86 12.35 -47.48 -4.51
CA ALA A 86 13.59 -47.73 -5.27
C ALA A 86 14.66 -46.61 -5.33
N GLY A 87 14.83 -45.82 -4.26
CA GLY A 87 16.00 -44.94 -4.14
C GLY A 87 16.10 -43.91 -5.27
N ASN A 88 17.29 -43.63 -5.81
CA ASN A 88 17.47 -42.60 -6.86
C ASN A 88 17.13 -43.06 -8.29
N ASN A 89 16.66 -44.30 -8.50
CA ASN A 89 16.62 -44.92 -9.83
C ASN A 89 15.25 -45.35 -10.35
N ASN A 90 14.16 -44.97 -9.68
CA ASN A 90 12.80 -45.21 -10.17
C ASN A 90 12.47 -44.38 -11.43
N SER A 91 11.46 -44.83 -12.17
CA SER A 91 11.07 -44.19 -13.43
C SER A 91 10.69 -42.71 -13.25
N TRP A 92 10.05 -42.35 -12.13
CA TRP A 92 9.74 -40.95 -11.80
C TRP A 92 10.98 -40.06 -11.73
N LYS A 93 12.00 -40.46 -10.97
CA LYS A 93 13.24 -39.68 -10.84
C LYS A 93 14.05 -39.64 -12.13
N LYS A 94 14.08 -40.73 -12.88
CA LYS A 94 14.70 -40.75 -14.22
C LYS A 94 14.01 -39.77 -15.16
N TYR A 95 12.68 -39.73 -15.13
CA TYR A 95 11.88 -38.77 -15.88
C TYR A 95 12.16 -37.32 -15.45
N MET A 96 12.24 -37.05 -14.14
CA MET A 96 12.62 -35.72 -13.64
C MET A 96 14.05 -35.33 -14.05
N ARG A 97 14.98 -36.28 -14.21
CA ARG A 97 16.35 -35.99 -14.70
C ARG A 97 16.46 -35.94 -16.23
N GLY A 98 15.36 -36.17 -16.96
CA GLY A 98 15.35 -36.18 -18.41
C GLY A 98 15.99 -37.42 -19.03
N GLU A 99 16.18 -38.48 -18.23
CA GLU A 99 16.71 -39.77 -18.70
C GLU A 99 15.64 -40.63 -19.40
N LEU A 100 14.35 -40.31 -19.20
CA LEU A 100 13.23 -40.94 -19.88
C LEU A 100 12.41 -39.88 -20.64
N GLY A 101 11.91 -40.24 -21.81
CA GLY A 101 10.88 -39.47 -22.52
C GLY A 101 9.49 -39.65 -21.90
N PRO A 102 8.50 -38.82 -22.29
CA PRO A 102 7.13 -38.90 -21.76
C PRO A 102 6.47 -40.27 -21.98
N GLU A 103 6.61 -40.84 -23.19
CA GLU A 103 6.01 -42.14 -23.54
C GLU A 103 6.66 -43.28 -22.75
N GLU A 104 7.99 -43.27 -22.65
CA GLU A 104 8.76 -44.23 -21.86
C GLU A 104 8.43 -44.14 -20.37
N PHE A 105 8.23 -42.92 -19.86
CA PHE A 105 7.78 -42.70 -18.49
C PHE A 105 6.38 -43.26 -18.26
N VAL A 106 5.43 -43.01 -19.16
CA VAL A 106 4.05 -43.54 -19.02
C VAL A 106 4.06 -45.06 -18.95
N GLU A 107 4.84 -45.71 -19.80
CA GLU A 107 4.97 -47.17 -19.79
C GLU A 107 5.63 -47.67 -18.51
N ALA A 108 6.82 -47.17 -18.18
CA ALA A 108 7.59 -47.63 -17.02
C ALA A 108 6.88 -47.36 -15.69
N PHE A 109 6.30 -46.17 -15.53
CA PHE A 109 5.59 -45.80 -14.30
C PHE A 109 4.25 -46.52 -14.16
N SER A 110 3.57 -46.84 -15.27
CA SER A 110 2.39 -47.72 -15.24
C SER A 110 2.73 -49.12 -14.71
N GLN A 111 3.88 -49.67 -15.12
CA GLN A 111 4.35 -50.97 -14.62
C GLN A 111 4.66 -50.91 -13.11
N GLU A 112 5.39 -49.88 -12.66
CA GLU A 112 5.69 -49.66 -11.23
C GLU A 112 4.40 -49.53 -10.39
N CYS A 113 3.44 -48.73 -10.85
CA CYS A 113 2.16 -48.56 -10.16
C CYS A 113 1.32 -49.84 -10.17
N SER A 114 1.34 -50.60 -11.26
CA SER A 114 0.63 -51.88 -11.36
C SER A 114 1.16 -52.91 -10.37
N GLN A 115 2.48 -52.95 -10.16
CA GLN A 115 3.12 -53.82 -9.18
C GLN A 115 2.71 -53.47 -7.75
N ILE A 116 2.60 -52.17 -7.45
CA ILE A 116 2.18 -51.69 -6.12
C ILE A 116 0.69 -51.95 -5.87
N ALA A 117 -0.16 -51.65 -6.85
CA ALA A 117 -1.61 -51.79 -6.72
C ALA A 117 -2.09 -53.25 -6.79
N GLY A 118 -1.29 -54.15 -7.37
CA GLY A 118 -1.65 -55.56 -7.55
C GLY A 118 -2.58 -55.83 -8.74
N PHE A 119 -2.82 -54.84 -9.59
CA PHE A 119 -3.59 -54.94 -10.83
C PHE A 119 -3.06 -53.95 -11.87
N LYS A 120 -3.51 -54.07 -13.12
CA LYS A 120 -3.04 -53.20 -14.22
C LYS A 120 -3.52 -51.76 -14.02
N VAL A 121 -2.57 -50.84 -13.79
CA VAL A 121 -2.76 -49.39 -13.70
C VAL A 121 -2.16 -48.74 -14.95
N HIS A 122 -2.88 -47.82 -15.58
CA HIS A 122 -2.38 -47.06 -16.73
C HIS A 122 -2.35 -45.57 -16.40
N ILE A 123 -1.15 -45.00 -16.28
CA ILE A 123 -0.96 -43.64 -15.75
C ILE A 123 -1.03 -42.54 -16.82
N GLY A 124 -1.37 -42.85 -18.08
CA GLY A 124 -1.45 -41.84 -19.14
C GLY A 124 -2.43 -40.69 -18.84
N SER A 125 -3.55 -40.98 -18.19
CA SER A 125 -4.49 -39.94 -17.73
C SER A 125 -3.94 -39.12 -16.56
N PHE A 126 -3.12 -39.72 -15.69
CA PHE A 126 -2.39 -39.00 -14.64
C PHE A 126 -1.32 -38.07 -15.21
N HIS A 127 -0.53 -38.54 -16.17
CA HIS A 127 0.48 -37.72 -16.87
C HIS A 127 -0.17 -36.49 -17.52
N SER A 128 -1.34 -36.69 -18.15
CA SER A 128 -2.16 -35.58 -18.67
C SER A 128 -2.64 -34.64 -17.56
N ALA A 129 -3.08 -35.19 -16.41
CA ALA A 129 -3.55 -34.42 -15.27
C ALA A 129 -2.46 -33.52 -14.63
N LEU A 130 -1.18 -33.93 -14.68
CA LEU A 130 -0.05 -33.12 -14.21
C LEU A 130 0.12 -31.81 -14.99
N THR A 131 -0.44 -31.75 -16.20
CA THR A 131 -0.39 -30.57 -17.10
C THR A 131 -1.74 -29.88 -17.26
N SER A 132 -2.73 -30.24 -16.43
CA SER A 132 -4.09 -29.69 -16.48
C SER A 132 -4.14 -28.22 -16.06
N ASP A 133 -5.22 -27.53 -16.44
CA ASP A 133 -5.47 -26.12 -16.05
C ASP A 133 -5.45 -25.91 -14.53
N SER A 134 -5.86 -26.91 -13.74
CA SER A 134 -5.79 -26.87 -12.27
C SER A 134 -4.35 -26.89 -11.73
N MET A 135 -3.42 -27.50 -12.47
CA MET A 135 -2.00 -27.58 -12.11
C MET A 135 -1.19 -26.39 -12.65
N SER A 136 -1.76 -25.59 -13.55
CA SER A 136 -1.09 -24.44 -14.15
C SER A 136 -1.43 -23.10 -13.48
N GLN A 137 -2.36 -23.07 -12.52
CA GLN A 137 -2.73 -21.83 -11.83
C GLN A 137 -1.61 -21.37 -10.90
N PRO A 138 -1.03 -20.17 -11.09
CA PRO A 138 0.00 -19.67 -10.19
C PRO A 138 -0.57 -19.35 -8.80
N VAL A 139 0.20 -19.65 -7.76
CA VAL A 139 -0.12 -19.27 -6.37
C VAL A 139 0.08 -17.76 -6.23
N THR A 140 -1.02 -17.01 -6.20
CA THR A 140 -0.99 -15.54 -6.33
C THR A 140 -0.09 -14.86 -5.31
N VAL A 141 -0.18 -15.24 -4.03
CA VAL A 141 0.63 -14.62 -2.96
C VAL A 141 2.14 -14.87 -3.13
N MET A 142 2.52 -16.01 -3.70
CA MET A 142 3.93 -16.33 -3.99
C MET A 142 4.42 -15.60 -5.23
N MET A 143 3.59 -15.46 -6.26
CA MET A 143 3.92 -14.66 -7.44
C MET A 143 4.09 -13.18 -7.11
N ASP A 144 3.24 -12.64 -6.23
CA ASP A 144 3.41 -11.28 -5.69
C ASP A 144 4.74 -11.15 -4.95
N ALA A 145 5.12 -12.15 -4.14
CA ALA A 145 6.39 -12.15 -3.42
C ALA A 145 7.61 -12.21 -4.35
N VAL A 146 7.58 -13.03 -5.42
CA VAL A 146 8.61 -13.05 -6.47
C VAL A 146 8.78 -11.66 -7.07
N GLN A 147 7.66 -11.03 -7.41
CA GLN A 147 7.64 -9.73 -8.05
C GLN A 147 8.13 -8.61 -7.13
N CYS A 148 7.74 -8.62 -5.85
CA CYS A 148 8.26 -7.72 -4.81
C CYS A 148 9.77 -7.90 -4.62
N ALA A 149 10.24 -9.14 -4.45
CA ALA A 149 11.67 -9.43 -4.28
C ALA A 149 12.48 -8.91 -5.48
N ARG A 150 12.00 -9.15 -6.70
CA ARG A 150 12.63 -8.62 -7.91
C ARG A 150 12.65 -7.09 -7.95
N ALA A 151 11.54 -6.44 -7.57
CA ALA A 151 11.45 -4.98 -7.55
C ALA A 151 12.41 -4.33 -6.54
N GLU A 152 12.68 -5.00 -5.41
CA GLU A 152 13.65 -4.59 -4.40
C GLU A 152 15.09 -4.99 -4.75
N GLY A 153 15.33 -5.52 -5.95
CA GLY A 153 16.65 -5.79 -6.49
C GLY A 153 17.25 -7.16 -6.12
N PHE A 154 16.45 -8.07 -5.57
CA PHE A 154 16.89 -9.45 -5.35
C PHE A 154 16.94 -10.19 -6.68
N LYS A 155 17.96 -11.03 -6.84
CA LYS A 155 17.94 -12.01 -7.92
C LYS A 155 16.90 -13.08 -7.59
N THR A 156 16.20 -13.54 -8.60
CA THR A 156 15.09 -14.49 -8.46
C THR A 156 15.38 -15.71 -9.33
N ALA A 157 15.12 -16.91 -8.81
CA ALA A 157 15.30 -18.13 -9.60
C ALA A 157 14.24 -19.19 -9.33
N ILE A 158 14.03 -20.03 -10.34
CA ILE A 158 13.34 -21.31 -10.20
C ILE A 158 14.38 -22.42 -10.11
N LEU A 159 14.26 -23.29 -9.10
CA LEU A 159 15.01 -24.53 -8.98
C LEU A 159 14.03 -25.69 -8.84
N SER A 160 13.73 -26.37 -9.96
CA SER A 160 12.63 -27.33 -10.04
C SER A 160 13.07 -28.72 -10.47
N ASN A 161 12.53 -29.73 -9.78
CA ASN A 161 12.47 -31.10 -10.30
C ASN A 161 11.37 -31.15 -11.37
N ASN A 162 11.71 -30.79 -12.61
CA ASN A 162 10.80 -30.62 -13.73
C ASN A 162 10.97 -31.73 -14.79
N PHE A 163 10.02 -31.83 -15.71
CA PHE A 163 9.98 -32.87 -16.74
C PHE A 163 9.73 -32.33 -18.15
N LEU A 164 10.02 -33.17 -19.15
CA LEU A 164 9.79 -32.89 -20.57
C LEU A 164 8.40 -33.34 -21.00
N LEU A 165 7.74 -32.53 -21.83
CA LEU A 165 6.51 -32.85 -22.54
C LEU A 165 6.81 -33.52 -23.89
N PRO A 166 5.81 -34.16 -24.52
CA PRO A 166 5.92 -34.59 -25.91
C PRO A 166 6.40 -33.42 -26.80
N GLY A 167 7.42 -33.68 -27.63
CA GLY A 167 8.06 -32.65 -28.45
C GLY A 167 9.22 -31.89 -27.78
N GLY A 168 9.67 -32.30 -26.59
CA GLY A 168 10.95 -31.86 -25.99
C GLY A 168 10.94 -30.48 -25.32
N LYS A 169 9.77 -29.84 -25.22
CA LYS A 169 9.57 -28.67 -24.36
C LYS A 169 9.43 -29.13 -22.91
N SER A 170 9.89 -28.33 -21.95
CA SER A 170 9.65 -28.60 -20.54
C SER A 170 8.35 -27.94 -20.06
N TYR A 171 7.75 -28.46 -19.00
CA TYR A 171 6.53 -27.91 -18.43
C TYR A 171 6.83 -26.70 -17.53
N LEU A 172 6.58 -25.48 -18.04
CA LEU A 172 6.78 -24.23 -17.31
C LEU A 172 5.58 -23.29 -17.56
N PRO A 173 4.45 -23.48 -16.84
CA PRO A 173 3.20 -22.78 -17.12
C PRO A 173 3.15 -21.37 -16.51
N MET A 174 4.23 -20.60 -16.60
CA MET A 174 4.32 -19.28 -15.96
C MET A 174 5.26 -18.32 -16.69
N ASP A 175 5.17 -17.04 -16.35
CA ASP A 175 6.03 -16.02 -16.94
C ASP A 175 7.49 -16.16 -16.45
N THR A 176 8.33 -16.73 -17.30
CA THR A 176 9.76 -16.94 -17.03
C THR A 176 10.55 -15.64 -16.96
N SER A 177 10.01 -14.51 -17.46
CA SER A 177 10.71 -13.21 -17.43
C SER A 177 10.87 -12.64 -16.02
N LEU A 178 10.15 -13.20 -15.05
CA LEU A 178 10.24 -12.84 -13.64
C LEU A 178 11.47 -13.42 -12.94
N PHE A 179 12.21 -14.34 -13.58
CA PHE A 179 13.33 -15.05 -12.97
C PHE A 179 14.63 -14.81 -13.74
N ASP A 180 15.70 -14.50 -13.02
CA ASP A 180 17.04 -14.31 -13.61
C ASP A 180 17.68 -15.63 -14.00
N VAL A 181 17.35 -16.70 -13.28
CA VAL A 181 17.87 -18.05 -13.51
C VAL A 181 16.74 -19.06 -13.40
N ILE A 182 16.70 -20.02 -14.32
CA ILE A 182 15.84 -21.19 -14.24
C ILE A 182 16.73 -22.43 -14.34
N VAL A 183 16.66 -23.30 -13.34
CA VAL A 183 17.34 -24.60 -13.31
C VAL A 183 16.28 -25.69 -13.28
N GLU A 184 16.15 -26.40 -14.40
CA GLU A 184 15.24 -27.51 -14.58
C GLU A 184 16.03 -28.83 -14.54
N SER A 185 15.64 -29.73 -13.64
CA SER A 185 16.32 -31.02 -13.47
C SER A 185 16.47 -31.82 -14.76
N CYS A 186 15.42 -31.85 -15.59
CA CYS A 186 15.41 -32.60 -16.84
C CYS A 186 16.34 -32.04 -17.92
N ARG A 187 16.77 -30.79 -17.78
CA ARG A 187 17.72 -30.14 -18.70
C ARG A 187 19.16 -30.33 -18.28
N VAL A 188 19.40 -30.50 -16.97
CA VAL A 188 20.74 -30.52 -16.38
C VAL A 188 21.17 -31.91 -15.90
N GLY A 189 20.28 -32.90 -15.90
CA GLY A 189 20.56 -34.27 -15.47
C GLY A 189 20.77 -34.43 -13.96
N LEU A 190 20.37 -33.44 -13.16
CA LEU A 190 20.46 -33.43 -11.70
C LEU A 190 19.07 -33.17 -11.13
N SER A 191 18.75 -33.70 -9.95
CA SER A 191 17.47 -33.46 -9.27
C SER A 191 17.69 -33.20 -7.78
N LYS A 192 16.93 -32.27 -7.20
CA LYS A 192 16.84 -32.11 -5.75
C LYS A 192 16.47 -33.45 -5.10
N PRO A 193 17.08 -33.83 -3.97
CA PRO A 193 17.95 -33.03 -3.10
C PRO A 193 19.47 -33.13 -3.38
N ASP A 194 19.92 -33.51 -4.59
CA ASP A 194 21.37 -33.54 -4.91
C ASP A 194 22.00 -32.15 -4.78
N LEU A 195 22.99 -31.99 -3.88
CA LEU A 195 23.63 -30.70 -3.58
C LEU A 195 24.18 -29.98 -4.82
N ARG A 196 24.58 -30.72 -5.86
CA ARG A 196 25.13 -30.17 -7.10
C ARG A 196 24.12 -29.30 -7.85
N ILE A 197 22.81 -29.57 -7.74
CA ILE A 197 21.80 -28.76 -8.43
C ILE A 197 21.61 -27.38 -7.78
N TYR A 198 21.75 -27.32 -6.45
CA TYR A 198 21.72 -26.06 -5.68
C TYR A 198 22.97 -25.22 -5.96
N GLN A 199 24.14 -25.87 -5.99
CA GLN A 199 25.42 -25.24 -6.36
C GLN A 199 25.33 -24.62 -7.76
N LEU A 200 24.85 -25.39 -8.74
CA LEU A 200 24.63 -24.92 -10.11
C LEU A 200 23.70 -23.69 -10.15
N CYS A 201 22.63 -23.69 -9.35
CA CYS A 201 21.72 -22.54 -9.25
C CYS A 201 22.43 -21.30 -8.69
N THR A 202 23.22 -21.44 -7.62
CA THR A 202 23.97 -20.32 -7.02
C THR A 202 25.07 -19.79 -7.93
N GLU A 203 25.76 -20.67 -8.66
CA GLU A 203 26.78 -20.30 -9.65
C GLU A 203 26.18 -19.48 -10.80
N ARG A 204 25.06 -19.94 -11.36
CA ARG A 204 24.33 -19.21 -12.41
C ARG A 204 23.79 -17.87 -11.91
N LEU A 205 23.35 -17.81 -10.66
CA LEU A 205 22.92 -16.56 -10.03
C LEU A 205 24.10 -15.65 -9.70
N GLY A 206 25.34 -16.15 -9.64
CA GLY A 206 26.51 -15.37 -9.23
C GLY A 206 26.40 -14.84 -7.79
N VAL A 207 25.95 -15.70 -6.86
CA VAL A 207 25.81 -15.42 -5.42
C VAL A 207 26.35 -16.59 -4.60
N SER A 208 26.78 -16.34 -3.37
CA SER A 208 27.15 -17.41 -2.42
C SER A 208 25.89 -18.10 -1.86
N PRO A 209 25.92 -19.41 -1.54
CA PRO A 209 24.78 -20.08 -0.89
C PRO A 209 24.27 -19.35 0.37
N HIS A 210 25.16 -18.74 1.17
CA HIS A 210 24.78 -17.97 2.37
C HIS A 210 24.00 -16.67 2.07
N GLU A 211 24.00 -16.22 0.82
CA GLU A 211 23.25 -15.05 0.36
C GLU A 211 21.89 -15.45 -0.25
N VAL A 212 21.47 -16.71 -0.14
CA VAL A 212 20.24 -17.23 -0.76
C VAL A 212 19.21 -17.64 0.28
N VAL A 213 17.96 -17.25 0.04
CA VAL A 213 16.78 -17.85 0.66
C VAL A 213 16.15 -18.84 -0.32
N PHE A 214 15.88 -20.07 0.10
CA PHE A 214 15.30 -21.14 -0.70
C PHE A 214 13.94 -21.58 -0.14
N LEU A 215 12.93 -21.66 -1.00
CA LEU A 215 11.56 -22.06 -0.66
C LEU A 215 11.18 -23.35 -1.40
N ASP A 216 10.70 -24.36 -0.67
CA ASP A 216 10.25 -25.66 -1.20
C ASP A 216 9.17 -26.25 -0.29
N ASP A 217 8.21 -27.00 -0.82
CA ASP A 217 7.16 -27.66 -0.01
C ASP A 217 7.66 -28.94 0.67
N LEU A 218 8.76 -29.52 0.16
CA LEU A 218 9.36 -30.75 0.67
C LEU A 218 10.53 -30.44 1.62
N SER A 219 10.34 -30.72 2.91
CA SER A 219 11.34 -30.39 3.95
C SER A 219 12.73 -30.97 3.67
N PHE A 220 12.83 -32.17 3.08
CA PHE A 220 14.11 -32.78 2.74
C PHE A 220 14.89 -32.03 1.64
N ASN A 221 14.19 -31.34 0.72
CA ASN A 221 14.85 -30.45 -0.25
C ASN A 221 15.36 -29.19 0.44
N VAL A 222 14.60 -28.65 1.39
CA VAL A 222 15.00 -27.49 2.20
C VAL A 222 16.23 -27.84 3.05
N GLU A 223 16.22 -29.00 3.71
CA GLU A 223 17.35 -29.49 4.51
C GLU A 223 18.64 -29.61 3.69
N ALA A 224 18.56 -30.12 2.46
CA ALA A 224 19.71 -30.18 1.55
C ALA A 224 20.23 -28.79 1.14
N ALA A 225 19.33 -27.83 0.89
CA ALA A 225 19.71 -26.44 0.62
C ALA A 225 20.43 -25.80 1.83
N VAL A 226 19.93 -26.07 3.04
CA VAL A 226 20.52 -25.59 4.31
C VAL A 226 21.89 -26.20 4.55
N GLN A 227 22.12 -27.48 4.20
CA GLN A 227 23.45 -28.10 4.26
C GLN A 227 24.49 -27.38 3.39
N LEU A 228 24.05 -26.77 2.28
CA LEU A 228 24.90 -25.95 1.42
C LEU A 228 25.11 -24.52 1.96
N GLY A 229 24.37 -24.11 2.98
CA GLY A 229 24.48 -22.82 3.64
C GLY A 229 23.37 -21.82 3.30
N MET A 230 22.36 -22.22 2.52
CA MET A 230 21.18 -21.38 2.23
C MET A 230 20.28 -21.21 3.46
N HIS A 231 19.49 -20.14 3.47
CA HIS A 231 18.36 -20.02 4.40
C HIS A 231 17.16 -20.75 3.81
N GLY A 232 16.66 -21.79 4.48
CA GLY A 232 15.57 -22.61 3.97
C GLY A 232 14.22 -22.28 4.61
N ILE A 233 13.18 -22.14 3.80
CA ILE A 233 11.78 -22.00 4.24
C ILE A 233 10.97 -23.17 3.68
N THR A 234 10.31 -23.93 4.55
CA THR A 234 9.41 -25.02 4.12
C THR A 234 8.00 -24.49 3.91
N VAL A 235 7.49 -24.56 2.69
CA VAL A 235 6.18 -24.01 2.33
C VAL A 235 5.08 -25.03 2.63
N ARG A 236 4.33 -24.80 3.70
CA ARG A 236 3.09 -25.55 4.00
C ARG A 236 1.84 -24.75 3.71
N ASP A 237 1.93 -23.45 3.97
CA ASP A 237 0.90 -22.44 3.76
C ASP A 237 1.59 -21.25 3.07
N PRO A 238 1.19 -20.88 1.84
CA PRO A 238 1.87 -19.83 1.09
C PRO A 238 1.89 -18.48 1.82
N GLU A 239 0.82 -18.10 2.49
CA GLU A 239 0.68 -16.84 3.20
C GLU A 239 1.62 -16.74 4.41
N LEU A 240 1.73 -17.82 5.20
CA LEU A 240 2.68 -17.90 6.31
C LEU A 240 4.14 -17.94 5.83
N ALA A 241 4.42 -18.68 4.75
CA ALA A 241 5.76 -18.73 4.17
C ALA A 241 6.20 -17.37 3.61
N VAL A 242 5.29 -16.59 3.00
CA VAL A 242 5.59 -15.21 2.59
C VAL A 242 5.85 -14.32 3.80
N LYS A 243 5.10 -14.43 4.89
CA LYS A 243 5.39 -13.67 6.13
C LYS A 243 6.75 -14.02 6.74
N GLU A 244 7.14 -15.30 6.70
CA GLU A 244 8.47 -15.73 7.12
C GLU A 244 9.55 -15.12 6.20
N LEU A 245 9.33 -15.16 4.89
CA LEU A 245 10.21 -14.53 3.91
C LEU A 245 10.32 -13.01 4.13
N GLU A 246 9.23 -12.31 4.44
CA GLU A 246 9.22 -10.88 4.80
C GLU A 246 10.12 -10.59 6.02
N GLN A 247 10.09 -11.47 7.03
CA GLN A 247 10.94 -11.34 8.23
C GLN A 247 12.41 -11.58 7.92
N VAL A 248 12.71 -12.58 7.08
CA VAL A 248 14.07 -12.92 6.66
C VAL A 248 14.68 -11.81 5.81
N LEU A 249 13.91 -11.29 4.84
CA LEU A 249 14.35 -10.23 3.92
C LEU A 249 14.22 -8.83 4.52
N LYS A 250 13.43 -8.68 5.59
CA LYS A 250 13.14 -7.41 6.29
C LYS A 250 12.46 -6.38 5.39
N MET A 251 11.53 -6.83 4.55
CA MET A 251 10.71 -6.00 3.67
C MET A 251 9.30 -6.60 3.51
N PRO A 252 8.27 -5.79 3.22
CA PRO A 252 6.97 -6.32 2.83
C PRO A 252 7.03 -6.94 1.43
N LEU A 253 6.33 -8.06 1.22
CA LEU A 253 6.26 -8.81 -0.03
C LEU A 253 4.82 -8.96 -0.56
N SER A 254 3.88 -8.24 0.05
CA SER A 254 2.46 -8.22 -0.31
C SER A 254 2.05 -6.94 -1.06
N GLY A 255 1.04 -7.06 -1.92
CA GLY A 255 0.42 -5.91 -2.60
C GLY A 255 1.09 -5.48 -3.90
N TYR A 256 1.87 -6.36 -4.53
CA TYR A 256 2.39 -6.11 -5.88
C TYR A 256 1.23 -6.02 -6.89
N ARG A 257 1.36 -5.13 -7.88
CA ARG A 257 0.43 -5.06 -9.02
C ARG A 257 1.23 -5.06 -10.33
N PRO A 258 1.08 -6.08 -11.20
CA PRO A 258 1.76 -6.13 -12.49
C PRO A 258 1.39 -4.93 -13.36
N GLY A 259 2.39 -4.29 -13.99
CA GLY A 259 2.15 -3.19 -14.95
C GLY A 259 2.88 -1.87 -14.69
N LEU A 260 3.84 -1.81 -13.76
CA LEU A 260 4.65 -0.59 -13.55
C LEU A 260 6.17 -0.80 -13.58
N ASN A 261 6.65 -1.70 -14.43
CA ASN A 261 7.98 -1.52 -15.02
C ASN A 261 7.92 -0.43 -16.09
N TRP A 262 7.65 0.82 -15.69
CA TRP A 262 8.27 1.89 -16.44
C TRP A 262 9.73 1.85 -15.98
N GLN A 263 10.64 1.37 -16.83
CA GLN A 263 12.00 1.87 -16.81
C GLN A 263 11.93 3.36 -17.12
N LEU A 264 11.47 4.16 -16.15
CA LEU A 264 11.61 5.60 -16.18
C LEU A 264 13.11 5.85 -16.34
N PRO A 265 13.52 6.78 -17.21
CA PRO A 265 14.94 7.00 -17.48
C PRO A 265 15.62 7.50 -16.19
N THR A 266 16.11 6.56 -15.38
CA THR A 266 16.64 6.81 -14.03
C THR A 266 17.77 7.81 -14.10
N ASN A 267 18.57 7.76 -15.17
CA ASN A 267 19.64 8.74 -15.43
C ASN A 267 19.11 10.17 -15.57
N GLN A 268 18.02 10.38 -16.32
CA GLN A 268 17.42 11.72 -16.50
C GLN A 268 16.75 12.20 -15.21
N LEU A 269 16.06 11.30 -14.50
CA LEU A 269 15.46 11.63 -13.21
C LEU A 269 16.53 11.95 -12.15
N THR A 270 17.62 11.21 -12.10
CA THR A 270 18.77 11.49 -11.22
C THR A 270 19.38 12.86 -11.51
N GLN A 271 19.61 13.18 -12.78
CA GLN A 271 20.10 14.51 -13.18
C GLN A 271 19.12 15.61 -12.78
N TYR A 272 17.82 15.38 -13.00
CA TYR A 272 16.78 16.32 -12.58
C TYR A 272 16.76 16.51 -11.06
N LEU A 273 16.81 15.44 -10.26
CA LEU A 273 16.83 15.52 -8.80
C LEU A 273 18.07 16.25 -8.29
N LYS A 274 19.26 15.96 -8.84
CA LYS A 274 20.51 16.66 -8.47
C LYS A 274 20.38 18.16 -8.72
N LYS A 275 19.87 18.55 -9.89
CA LYS A 275 19.65 19.95 -10.25
C LYS A 275 18.57 20.63 -9.38
N ALA A 276 17.47 19.93 -9.14
CA ALA A 276 16.31 20.46 -8.43
C ALA A 276 16.54 20.62 -6.92
N THR A 277 17.26 19.68 -6.30
CA THR A 277 17.46 19.64 -4.84
C THR A 277 18.75 20.29 -4.39
N GLN A 278 19.77 20.39 -5.28
CA GLN A 278 21.14 20.77 -4.94
C GLN A 278 21.79 19.88 -3.86
N LEU A 279 21.26 18.67 -3.63
CA LEU A 279 21.77 17.72 -2.66
C LEU A 279 22.81 16.77 -3.30
N PRO A 280 23.79 16.26 -2.52
CA PRO A 280 24.72 15.23 -2.97
C PRO A 280 24.02 13.87 -3.05
N LEU A 281 23.27 13.66 -4.13
CA LEU A 281 22.50 12.44 -4.38
C LEU A 281 23.38 11.35 -5.01
N THR A 282 23.21 10.11 -4.55
CA THR A 282 23.80 8.92 -5.18
C THR A 282 23.21 8.70 -6.57
N ASP A 283 23.95 8.05 -7.47
CA ASP A 283 23.42 7.73 -8.81
C ASP A 283 22.35 6.63 -8.78
N HIS A 284 22.25 5.89 -7.69
CA HIS A 284 21.22 4.90 -7.46
C HIS A 284 19.97 5.54 -6.84
N ILE A 285 18.83 5.46 -7.54
CA ILE A 285 17.50 5.86 -7.06
C ILE A 285 16.61 4.63 -7.08
N ILE A 286 16.03 4.31 -5.93
CA ILE A 286 14.97 3.32 -5.80
C ILE A 286 13.64 4.08 -5.90
N MET A 287 12.73 3.61 -6.74
CA MET A 287 11.41 4.19 -6.92
C MET A 287 10.35 3.15 -6.56
N GLN A 288 9.54 3.47 -5.57
CA GLN A 288 8.43 2.65 -5.12
C GLN A 288 7.12 3.37 -5.41
N ARG A 289 6.16 2.72 -6.07
CA ARG A 289 4.81 3.29 -6.21
C ARG A 289 4.09 3.22 -4.88
N LEU A 290 3.44 4.31 -4.48
CA LEU A 290 2.62 4.33 -3.27
C LEU A 290 1.17 4.00 -3.66
N SER A 291 0.74 2.77 -3.43
CA SER A 291 -0.64 2.31 -3.61
C SER A 291 -1.41 2.41 -2.28
N GLN A 292 -2.22 3.46 -2.13
CA GLN A 292 -3.37 3.47 -1.22
C GLN A 292 -4.62 3.79 -2.04
N GLY A 293 -5.74 3.12 -1.71
CA GLY A 293 -6.93 2.95 -2.55
C GLY A 293 -7.46 4.18 -3.30
N ASP A 294 -8.15 3.90 -4.41
CA ASP A 294 -8.97 4.75 -5.30
C ASP A 294 -8.43 6.13 -5.76
N LEU A 295 -7.27 6.59 -5.30
CA LEU A 295 -6.63 7.81 -5.75
C LEU A 295 -5.52 7.51 -6.76
N THR A 296 -5.95 7.32 -8.02
CA THR A 296 -5.18 7.56 -9.26
C THR A 296 -3.66 7.42 -9.12
N ASP A 297 -3.13 6.20 -9.16
CA ASP A 297 -2.06 5.72 -10.06
C ASP A 297 -0.85 6.63 -10.42
N SER A 298 -0.50 7.61 -9.58
CA SER A 298 0.41 8.70 -9.97
C SER A 298 1.44 9.11 -8.91
N THR A 299 1.45 8.49 -7.72
CA THR A 299 2.36 8.87 -6.63
C THR A 299 3.46 7.82 -6.40
N TYR A 300 4.69 8.28 -6.27
CA TYR A 300 5.89 7.45 -6.15
C TYR A 300 6.79 7.98 -5.01
N LEU A 301 7.31 7.08 -4.18
CA LEU A 301 8.38 7.35 -3.23
C LEU A 301 9.72 7.13 -3.94
N LEU A 302 10.60 8.12 -3.89
CA LEU A 302 11.97 8.05 -4.39
C LEU A 302 12.92 7.98 -3.20
N SER A 303 13.77 6.97 -3.16
CA SER A 303 14.83 6.80 -2.16
C SER A 303 16.19 6.93 -2.81
N CYS A 304 16.99 7.87 -2.32
CA CYS A 304 18.33 8.17 -2.84
C CYS A 304 19.30 8.35 -1.66
N GLY A 305 20.02 7.27 -1.33
CA GLY A 305 20.82 7.19 -0.11
C GLY A 305 19.98 7.46 1.14
N GLN A 306 20.30 8.54 1.86
CA GLN A 306 19.58 8.95 3.08
C GLN A 306 18.39 9.88 2.80
N HIS A 307 18.22 10.35 1.56
CA HIS A 307 17.16 11.29 1.19
C HIS A 307 15.96 10.56 0.59
N ARG A 308 14.76 11.00 0.98
CA ARG A 308 13.49 10.48 0.46
C ARG A 308 12.62 11.61 -0.09
N PHE A 309 12.04 11.38 -1.25
CA PHE A 309 11.18 12.33 -1.96
C PHE A 309 9.87 11.65 -2.37
N VAL A 310 8.82 12.45 -2.55
CA VAL A 310 7.58 12.00 -3.14
C VAL A 310 7.41 12.67 -4.49
N LEU A 311 7.25 11.87 -5.54
CA LEU A 311 6.94 12.31 -6.89
C LEU A 311 5.47 12.06 -7.18
N LYS A 312 4.76 13.08 -7.65
CA LYS A 312 3.36 12.95 -8.07
C LYS A 312 3.17 13.41 -9.51
N LYS A 313 2.82 12.46 -10.38
CA LYS A 313 2.45 12.71 -11.79
C LYS A 313 1.08 13.38 -11.88
N LYS A 314 0.86 14.11 -12.96
CA LYS A 314 -0.37 14.83 -13.25
C LYS A 314 -0.82 14.59 -14.70
N PRO A 315 -2.13 14.65 -14.97
CA PRO A 315 -2.66 14.42 -16.31
C PRO A 315 -2.31 15.55 -17.28
N SER A 316 -2.07 16.77 -16.78
CA SER A 316 -1.73 17.94 -17.61
C SER A 316 -0.85 18.93 -16.85
N THR A 317 -0.15 19.80 -17.59
CA THR A 317 0.64 20.91 -17.03
C THR A 317 -0.25 21.86 -16.23
N GLU A 318 -1.48 22.10 -16.68
CA GLU A 318 -2.42 22.96 -15.96
C GLU A 318 -2.83 22.36 -14.60
N ALA A 319 -3.10 21.05 -14.55
CA ALA A 319 -3.41 20.36 -13.30
C ALA A 319 -2.23 20.39 -12.32
N LEU A 320 -1.00 20.24 -12.85
CA LEU A 320 0.23 20.40 -12.08
C LEU A 320 0.36 21.80 -11.49
N GLN A 321 0.25 22.84 -12.32
CA GLN A 321 0.37 24.24 -11.88
C GLN A 321 -0.68 24.60 -10.83
N LYS A 322 -1.93 24.13 -11.01
CA LYS A 322 -3.03 24.35 -10.05
C LYS A 322 -2.70 23.76 -8.67
N GLU A 323 -2.21 22.53 -8.59
CA GLU A 323 -1.90 21.88 -7.31
C GLU A 323 -0.62 22.45 -6.68
N CYS A 324 0.44 22.72 -7.46
CA CYS A 324 1.65 23.34 -6.95
C CYS A 324 1.40 24.75 -6.38
N ARG A 325 0.58 25.57 -7.07
CA ARG A 325 0.20 26.91 -6.57
C ARG A 325 -0.54 26.80 -5.25
N LEU A 326 -1.49 25.87 -5.15
CA LEU A 326 -2.23 25.61 -3.92
C LEU A 326 -1.29 25.21 -2.77
N LEU A 327 -0.42 24.22 -2.98
CA LEU A 327 0.49 23.74 -1.92
C LEU A 327 1.46 24.84 -1.44
N LYS A 328 1.97 25.67 -2.36
CA LYS A 328 2.82 26.82 -2.00
C LYS A 328 2.06 27.86 -1.18
N ALA A 329 0.88 28.25 -1.62
CA ALA A 329 0.02 29.20 -0.90
C ALA A 329 -0.37 28.69 0.50
N LEU A 330 -0.71 27.40 0.62
CA LEU A 330 -0.99 26.76 1.90
C LEU A 330 0.22 26.75 2.84
N LYS A 331 1.40 26.50 2.29
CA LYS A 331 2.65 26.53 3.06
C LYS A 331 2.94 27.92 3.61
N GLU A 332 2.75 28.96 2.81
CA GLU A 332 2.89 30.37 3.21
C GLU A 332 1.85 30.75 4.28
N ALA A 333 0.63 30.24 4.15
CA ALA A 333 -0.44 30.38 5.15
C ALA A 333 -0.23 29.50 6.41
N LYS A 334 0.92 28.83 6.53
CA LYS A 334 1.30 27.96 7.67
C LYS A 334 0.39 26.74 7.87
N VAL A 335 -0.35 26.31 6.84
CA VAL A 335 -1.04 25.03 6.85
C VAL A 335 0.02 23.92 6.69
N PRO A 336 -0.04 22.84 7.50
CA PRO A 336 0.93 21.75 7.40
C PRO A 336 0.71 20.98 6.10
N VAL A 337 1.48 21.31 5.07
CA VAL A 337 1.49 20.61 3.77
C VAL A 337 2.91 20.24 3.35
N PRO A 338 3.07 19.19 2.51
CA PRO A 338 4.38 18.86 1.94
C PRO A 338 4.94 20.04 1.15
N SER A 339 6.21 20.36 1.37
CA SER A 339 6.90 21.43 0.63
C SER A 339 7.19 20.97 -0.80
N VAL A 340 6.68 21.70 -1.78
CA VAL A 340 7.02 21.50 -3.20
C VAL A 340 8.46 21.95 -3.44
N ILE A 341 9.32 21.01 -3.81
CA ILE A 341 10.74 21.25 -4.11
C ILE A 341 10.89 21.73 -5.54
N ALA A 342 10.28 20.99 -6.47
CA ALA A 342 10.39 21.24 -7.89
C ALA A 342 9.15 20.74 -8.63
N GLN A 343 8.93 21.30 -9.81
CA GLN A 343 7.88 20.89 -10.73
C GLN A 343 8.46 20.77 -12.13
N HIS A 344 7.91 19.85 -12.91
CA HIS A 344 8.37 19.52 -14.25
C HIS A 344 7.19 19.56 -15.21
N GLU A 345 7.28 20.46 -16.20
CA GLU A 345 6.23 20.69 -17.19
C GLU A 345 6.58 20.05 -18.53
N MET A 346 5.55 19.69 -19.31
CA MET A 346 5.72 19.24 -20.69
C MET A 346 6.13 20.42 -21.60
N PRO A 347 6.90 20.21 -22.69
CA PRO A 347 7.14 18.94 -23.41
C PRO A 347 8.44 18.19 -23.05
N SER A 348 9.17 18.62 -22.02
CA SER A 348 10.46 18.03 -21.68
C SER A 348 10.35 16.58 -21.16
N ASN A 349 11.14 15.65 -21.70
CA ASN A 349 10.88 14.22 -21.64
C ASN A 349 11.46 13.47 -20.42
N VAL A 350 11.39 14.04 -19.21
CA VAL A 350 11.97 13.35 -18.02
C VAL A 350 11.17 12.10 -17.66
N LEU A 351 9.84 12.19 -17.60
CA LEU A 351 8.97 11.03 -17.30
C LEU A 351 7.74 10.94 -18.24
N GLY A 352 7.81 11.56 -19.42
CA GLY A 352 6.71 11.59 -20.41
C GLY A 352 5.40 12.20 -19.92
N SER A 353 5.37 12.80 -18.74
CA SER A 353 4.20 13.37 -18.08
C SER A 353 4.62 14.49 -17.12
N PRO A 354 3.76 15.49 -16.87
CA PRO A 354 4.05 16.55 -15.91
C PRO A 354 4.00 15.98 -14.48
N PHE A 355 4.90 16.44 -13.60
CA PHE A 355 4.95 15.98 -12.21
C PHE A 355 5.51 17.06 -11.27
N TYR A 356 5.29 16.90 -9.97
CA TYR A 356 6.02 17.66 -8.95
C TYR A 356 6.69 16.74 -7.93
N LEU A 357 7.65 17.31 -7.22
CA LEU A 357 8.40 16.67 -6.15
C LEU A 357 8.20 17.37 -4.83
N THR A 358 8.08 16.59 -3.76
CA THR A 358 8.12 17.08 -2.38
C THR A 358 9.11 16.28 -1.57
N PHE A 359 9.49 16.82 -0.40
CA PHE A 359 10.16 16.00 0.60
C PHE A 359 9.19 14.92 1.11
N TYR A 360 9.73 13.75 1.39
CA TYR A 360 8.99 12.74 2.15
C TYR A 360 8.76 13.25 3.58
N CYS A 361 7.53 13.18 4.05
CA CYS A 361 7.17 13.55 5.41
C CYS A 361 7.08 12.28 6.27
N PRO A 362 8.09 11.95 7.10
CA PRO A 362 8.02 10.79 7.97
C PRO A 362 6.98 11.01 9.07
N GLY A 363 6.05 10.05 9.19
CA GLY A 363 4.99 10.07 10.18
C GLY A 363 4.02 8.89 10.04
N ARG A 364 2.99 8.88 10.89
CA ARG A 364 1.94 7.85 10.94
C ARG A 364 0.70 8.33 10.18
N VAL A 365 0.05 7.42 9.48
CA VAL A 365 -1.25 7.66 8.84
C VAL A 365 -2.26 6.69 9.46
N PHE A 366 -3.40 7.20 9.90
CA PHE A 366 -4.45 6.39 10.51
C PHE A 366 -5.54 6.10 9.48
N ASN A 367 -5.53 4.88 8.94
CA ASN A 367 -6.56 4.43 7.99
C ASN A 367 -7.83 3.92 8.70
N ASP A 368 -7.69 3.49 9.96
CA ASP A 368 -8.80 3.08 10.82
C ASP A 368 -9.16 4.23 11.79
N HIS A 369 -10.44 4.62 11.77
CA HIS A 369 -11.00 5.65 12.63
C HIS A 369 -11.06 5.27 14.11
N SER A 370 -10.89 3.97 14.44
CA SER A 370 -10.77 3.45 15.80
C SER A 370 -9.40 3.73 16.44
N ILE A 371 -8.41 4.09 15.61
CA ILE A 371 -7.01 4.39 15.94
C ILE A 371 -6.43 3.28 16.84
N PRO A 372 -6.22 2.07 16.27
CA PRO A 372 -5.71 0.95 17.04
C PRO A 372 -4.27 1.23 17.53
N GLY A 373 -3.97 0.79 18.74
CA GLY A 373 -2.66 0.97 19.38
C GLY A 373 -2.51 2.26 20.19
N GLU A 374 -3.46 3.21 20.11
CA GLU A 374 -3.48 4.40 20.97
C GLU A 374 -4.38 4.21 22.19
N ASP A 375 -4.01 4.85 23.30
CA ASP A 375 -4.87 4.96 24.47
C ASP A 375 -5.95 6.05 24.29
N THR A 376 -6.87 6.16 25.24
CA THR A 376 -7.96 7.16 25.18
C THR A 376 -7.44 8.60 25.02
N HIS A 377 -6.30 8.94 25.64
CA HIS A 377 -5.75 10.29 25.55
C HIS A 377 -5.17 10.55 24.15
N GLY A 378 -4.38 9.62 23.61
CA GLY A 378 -3.82 9.67 22.26
C GLY A 378 -4.91 9.79 21.20
N LYS A 379 -5.99 8.99 21.31
CA LYS A 379 -7.14 9.08 20.40
C LYS A 379 -7.81 10.45 20.41
N ARG A 380 -8.08 11.01 21.59
CA ARG A 380 -8.66 12.36 21.70
C ARG A 380 -7.71 13.42 21.16
N HIS A 381 -6.40 13.27 21.35
CA HIS A 381 -5.40 14.18 20.80
C HIS A 381 -5.37 14.15 19.27
N VAL A 382 -5.38 12.97 18.65
CA VAL A 382 -5.42 12.81 17.19
C VAL A 382 -6.63 13.52 16.57
N TYR A 383 -7.83 13.26 17.10
CA TYR A 383 -9.06 13.93 16.61
C TYR A 383 -9.02 15.44 16.86
N LYS A 384 -8.47 15.90 17.99
CA LYS A 384 -8.29 17.32 18.27
C LYS A 384 -7.31 17.98 17.28
N ALA A 385 -6.20 17.31 16.97
CA ALA A 385 -5.22 17.77 15.99
C ALA A 385 -5.85 17.84 14.59
N MET A 386 -6.60 16.80 14.19
CA MET A 386 -7.36 16.77 12.93
C MET A 386 -8.29 17.99 12.79
N ILE A 387 -9.13 18.27 13.79
CA ILE A 387 -10.09 19.38 13.72
C ILE A 387 -9.40 20.75 13.78
N LYS A 388 -8.32 20.90 14.56
CA LYS A 388 -7.52 22.12 14.55
C LYS A 388 -6.90 22.39 13.19
N THR A 389 -6.36 21.36 12.53
CA THR A 389 -5.84 21.49 11.17
C THR A 389 -6.93 21.86 10.17
N LEU A 390 -8.14 21.27 10.29
CA LEU A 390 -9.27 21.68 9.46
C LEU A 390 -9.61 23.17 9.64
N CYS A 391 -9.64 23.65 10.88
CA CYS A 391 -9.87 25.07 11.17
C CYS A 391 -8.76 25.97 10.59
N GLN A 392 -7.50 25.52 10.61
CA GLN A 392 -6.39 26.24 9.97
C GLN A 392 -6.62 26.38 8.45
N ILE A 393 -7.07 25.32 7.78
CA ILE A 393 -7.40 25.35 6.34
C ILE A 393 -8.54 26.34 6.08
N HIS A 394 -9.61 26.29 6.88
CA HIS A 394 -10.77 27.16 6.69
C HIS A 394 -10.52 28.64 7.04
N ARG A 395 -9.45 28.95 7.77
CA ARG A 395 -8.99 30.31 8.07
C ARG A 395 -8.04 30.89 7.03
N VAL A 396 -7.63 30.11 6.02
CA VAL A 396 -6.78 30.61 4.94
C VAL A 396 -7.49 31.77 4.25
N ASP A 397 -6.84 32.92 4.23
CA ASP A 397 -7.35 34.08 3.53
C ASP A 397 -7.13 33.91 2.03
N LEU A 398 -8.23 33.71 1.31
CA LEU A 398 -8.25 33.45 -0.13
C LEU A 398 -7.70 34.61 -0.97
N LYS A 399 -7.80 35.85 -0.46
CA LYS A 399 -7.33 37.03 -1.18
C LYS A 399 -5.81 37.12 -1.13
N THR A 400 -5.25 37.06 0.08
CA THR A 400 -3.79 37.14 0.28
C THR A 400 -3.05 35.94 -0.32
N THR A 401 -3.70 34.78 -0.38
CA THR A 401 -3.16 33.58 -1.03
C THR A 401 -3.42 33.49 -2.54
N GLY A 402 -4.24 34.38 -3.11
CA GLY A 402 -4.63 34.36 -4.53
C GLY A 402 -5.46 33.13 -4.93
N LEU A 403 -6.14 32.50 -3.97
CA LEU A 403 -6.96 31.29 -4.19
C LEU A 403 -8.44 31.60 -4.48
N GLU A 404 -8.84 32.87 -4.43
CA GLU A 404 -10.22 33.34 -4.71
C GLU A 404 -10.76 32.91 -6.09
N ASN A 405 -9.89 32.87 -7.11
CA ASN A 405 -10.24 32.51 -8.49
C ASN A 405 -10.58 31.02 -8.68
N ARG A 406 -10.53 30.21 -7.61
CA ARG A 406 -10.93 28.80 -7.63
C ARG A 406 -12.41 28.59 -7.39
N ARG A 407 -13.15 29.64 -7.06
CA ARG A 407 -14.59 29.56 -6.79
C ARG A 407 -15.35 29.35 -8.10
N ASP A 408 -16.16 28.31 -8.17
CA ASP A 408 -17.11 28.13 -9.26
C ASP A 408 -18.15 29.26 -9.25
N PRO A 409 -18.61 29.75 -10.41
CA PRO A 409 -19.61 30.80 -10.46
C PRO A 409 -20.95 30.33 -9.88
N GLY A 410 -21.61 31.20 -9.12
CA GLY A 410 -22.95 30.95 -8.55
C GLY A 410 -22.95 30.44 -7.11
N ASP A 411 -24.04 29.77 -6.76
CA ASP A 411 -24.25 29.14 -5.45
C ASP A 411 -23.45 27.83 -5.35
N PHE A 412 -22.61 27.71 -4.32
CA PHE A 412 -21.70 26.58 -4.18
C PHE A 412 -22.47 25.28 -3.95
N MET A 413 -23.41 25.26 -3.00
CA MET A 413 -24.18 24.06 -2.70
C MET A 413 -25.05 23.63 -3.88
N GLU A 414 -25.71 24.57 -4.57
CA GLU A 414 -26.49 24.25 -5.76
C GLU A 414 -25.62 23.59 -6.85
N THR A 415 -24.45 24.16 -7.11
CA THR A 415 -23.50 23.66 -8.10
C THR A 415 -23.02 22.26 -7.74
N GLN A 416 -22.67 22.03 -6.46
CA GLN A 416 -22.25 20.71 -5.99
C GLN A 416 -23.37 19.67 -6.12
N VAL A 417 -24.59 19.99 -5.67
CA VAL A 417 -25.73 19.07 -5.76
C VAL A 417 -26.00 18.70 -7.22
N LYS A 418 -26.05 19.69 -8.13
CA LYS A 418 -26.24 19.46 -9.57
C LYS A 418 -25.14 18.57 -10.17
N LYS A 419 -23.87 18.84 -9.85
CA LYS A 419 -22.72 18.07 -10.34
C LYS A 419 -22.79 16.61 -9.91
N TRP A 420 -23.02 16.35 -8.63
CA TRP A 420 -23.09 14.98 -8.11
C TRP A 420 -24.36 14.26 -8.57
N ALA A 421 -25.48 14.95 -8.73
CA ALA A 421 -26.69 14.40 -9.33
C ALA A 421 -26.46 13.98 -10.79
N GLN A 422 -25.76 14.81 -11.57
CA GLN A 422 -25.41 14.48 -12.95
C GLN A 422 -24.48 13.26 -13.02
N GLN A 423 -23.46 13.19 -12.16
CA GLN A 423 -22.57 12.02 -12.07
C GLN A 423 -23.31 10.75 -11.66
N PHE A 424 -24.19 10.83 -10.66
CA PHE A 424 -25.02 9.70 -10.23
C PHE A 424 -25.92 9.22 -11.36
N LYS A 425 -26.61 10.13 -12.07
CA LYS A 425 -27.48 9.79 -13.21
C LYS A 425 -26.70 9.15 -14.37
N ALA A 426 -25.52 9.67 -14.70
CA ALA A 426 -24.66 9.12 -15.75
C ALA A 426 -24.13 7.71 -15.42
N ASN A 427 -23.99 7.40 -14.13
CA ASN A 427 -23.50 6.12 -13.63
C ASN A 427 -24.60 5.25 -12.99
N LYS A 428 -25.88 5.54 -13.23
CA LYS A 428 -27.00 4.79 -12.67
C LYS A 428 -26.97 3.34 -13.19
N ILE A 429 -26.96 2.39 -12.25
CA ILE A 429 -26.95 0.95 -12.56
C ILE A 429 -28.33 0.37 -12.31
N GLN A 430 -28.93 0.69 -11.16
CA GLN A 430 -30.28 0.30 -10.79
C GLN A 430 -31.03 1.47 -10.13
N PRO A 431 -32.37 1.44 -10.03
CA PRO A 431 -33.11 2.50 -9.38
C PRO A 431 -32.86 2.50 -7.86
N ILE A 432 -32.49 3.67 -7.31
CA ILE A 432 -32.36 3.90 -5.87
C ILE A 432 -33.33 5.02 -5.50
N PRO A 433 -34.57 4.71 -5.07
CA PRO A 433 -35.59 5.73 -4.81
C PRO A 433 -35.16 6.81 -3.82
N ALA A 434 -34.33 6.46 -2.82
CA ALA A 434 -33.78 7.42 -1.87
C ALA A 434 -32.90 8.49 -2.55
N MET A 435 -32.06 8.11 -3.52
CA MET A 435 -31.22 9.06 -4.25
C MET A 435 -32.04 9.99 -5.13
N ASP A 436 -33.06 9.47 -5.81
CA ASP A 436 -33.93 10.30 -6.65
C ASP A 436 -34.67 11.35 -5.78
N ARG A 437 -35.22 10.96 -4.62
CA ARG A 437 -35.81 11.91 -3.66
C ARG A 437 -34.81 12.91 -3.07
N LEU A 438 -33.59 12.46 -2.77
CA LEU A 438 -32.53 13.31 -2.22
C LEU A 438 -32.12 14.42 -3.19
N ILE A 439 -32.01 14.11 -4.48
CA ILE A 439 -31.65 15.10 -5.50
C ILE A 439 -32.66 16.24 -5.49
N ASP A 440 -33.95 15.91 -5.52
CA ASP A 440 -35.01 16.91 -5.52
C ASP A 440 -35.04 17.68 -4.20
N TRP A 441 -34.94 16.98 -3.06
CA TRP A 441 -34.97 17.62 -1.74
C TRP A 441 -33.79 18.56 -1.52
N LEU A 442 -32.57 18.16 -1.88
CA LEU A 442 -31.36 18.98 -1.71
C LEU A 442 -31.43 20.27 -2.54
N LEU A 443 -31.99 20.22 -3.74
CA LEU A 443 -32.16 21.40 -4.60
C LEU A 443 -33.22 22.36 -4.05
N LEU A 444 -34.25 21.86 -3.36
CA LEU A 444 -35.32 22.66 -2.77
C LEU A 444 -34.93 23.29 -1.42
N HIS A 445 -33.95 22.73 -0.71
CA HIS A 445 -33.62 23.10 0.67
C HIS A 445 -32.19 23.68 0.83
N LEU A 446 -31.69 24.34 -0.21
CA LEU A 446 -30.36 24.95 -0.21
C LEU A 446 -30.18 25.95 0.97
N PRO A 447 -29.04 25.92 1.67
CA PRO A 447 -28.73 26.89 2.72
C PRO A 447 -28.69 28.32 2.18
N LYS A 448 -29.44 29.23 2.82
CA LYS A 448 -29.54 30.65 2.42
C LYS A 448 -28.25 31.44 2.65
N HIS A 449 -27.46 31.04 3.63
CA HIS A 449 -26.21 31.70 3.98
C HIS A 449 -25.08 30.68 3.86
N GLN A 450 -24.18 30.95 2.93
CA GLN A 450 -22.99 30.13 2.70
C GLN A 450 -21.74 30.95 2.94
N ARG A 451 -20.72 30.32 3.53
CA ARG A 451 -19.40 30.93 3.66
C ARG A 451 -18.53 30.56 2.47
N THR A 452 -17.48 31.35 2.25
CA THR A 452 -16.53 31.14 1.16
C THR A 452 -15.16 30.92 1.77
N THR A 453 -14.79 29.66 1.95
CA THR A 453 -13.50 29.24 2.50
C THR A 453 -12.84 28.23 1.56
N LEU A 454 -11.54 28.03 1.72
CA LEU A 454 -10.86 26.90 1.08
C LEU A 454 -11.39 25.60 1.67
N LEU A 455 -11.79 24.67 0.81
CA LEU A 455 -12.17 23.31 1.15
C LEU A 455 -11.09 22.35 0.68
N HIS A 456 -10.79 21.36 1.52
CA HIS A 456 -9.98 20.22 1.13
C HIS A 456 -10.78 19.26 0.22
N GLY A 457 -12.07 19.06 0.50
CA GLY A 457 -13.01 18.29 -0.33
C GLY A 457 -13.06 16.79 0.00
N ASN A 458 -11.96 16.22 0.52
CA ASN A 458 -11.87 14.84 1.01
C ASN A 458 -11.07 14.77 2.32
N PHE A 459 -11.45 15.57 3.32
CA PHE A 459 -10.68 15.68 4.56
C PHE A 459 -11.02 14.53 5.53
N SER A 460 -10.04 13.70 5.83
CA SER A 460 -10.19 12.47 6.63
C SER A 460 -8.84 12.00 7.18
N LEU A 461 -8.85 11.11 8.18
CA LEU A 461 -7.64 10.65 8.88
C LEU A 461 -6.60 9.98 7.95
N ASN A 462 -7.04 9.29 6.91
CA ASN A 462 -6.16 8.66 5.90
C ASN A 462 -5.39 9.69 5.04
N ASN A 463 -5.81 10.96 5.04
CA ASN A 463 -5.14 12.06 4.34
C ASN A 463 -4.24 12.89 5.27
N LEU A 464 -4.05 12.47 6.52
CA LEU A 464 -3.25 13.19 7.51
C LEU A 464 -2.03 12.37 7.92
N VAL A 465 -0.86 13.00 7.84
CA VAL A 465 0.40 12.47 8.37
C VAL A 465 0.62 13.07 9.75
N PHE A 466 0.63 12.22 10.77
CA PHE A 466 0.85 12.58 12.16
C PHE A 466 2.30 12.37 12.57
N ASP A 467 2.80 13.19 13.47
CA ASP A 467 4.07 12.93 14.14
C ASP A 467 3.96 11.71 15.05
N SER A 468 4.97 10.83 15.01
CA SER A 468 4.96 9.58 15.76
C SER A 468 5.05 9.78 17.27
N GLU A 469 5.60 10.91 17.72
CA GLU A 469 5.79 11.21 19.14
C GLU A 469 4.70 12.16 19.65
N THR A 470 4.44 13.26 18.93
CA THR A 470 3.50 14.30 19.41
C THR A 470 2.06 14.08 18.98
N LEU A 471 1.81 13.22 17.99
CA LEU A 471 0.50 13.03 17.36
C LEU A 471 -0.12 14.32 16.79
N ASP A 472 0.70 15.34 16.50
CA ASP A 472 0.27 16.52 15.75
C ASP A 472 0.35 16.28 14.25
N VAL A 473 -0.50 16.98 13.47
CA VAL A 473 -0.50 16.85 12.00
C VAL A 473 0.72 17.55 11.41
N LYS A 474 1.58 16.79 10.74
CA LYS A 474 2.76 17.28 9.99
C LYS A 474 2.44 17.64 8.56
N ALA A 475 1.52 16.90 7.94
CA ALA A 475 1.14 17.13 6.55
C ALA A 475 -0.30 16.69 6.26
N VAL A 476 -1.01 17.53 5.51
CA VAL A 476 -2.29 17.24 4.87
C VAL A 476 -2.04 16.86 3.41
N LEU A 477 -2.47 15.67 3.03
CA LEU A 477 -2.37 15.08 1.70
C LEU A 477 -3.75 15.09 1.02
N GLY A 478 -3.84 14.76 -0.28
CA GLY A 478 -5.14 14.51 -0.91
C GLY A 478 -5.87 15.73 -1.51
N TRP A 479 -5.17 16.80 -1.84
CA TRP A 479 -5.74 18.08 -2.34
C TRP A 479 -6.37 18.08 -3.76
N SER A 480 -6.56 16.92 -4.39
CA SER A 480 -7.06 16.83 -5.78
C SER A 480 -8.53 17.28 -5.92
N LEU A 481 -9.30 17.17 -4.84
CA LEU A 481 -10.72 17.57 -4.79
C LEU A 481 -10.93 18.95 -4.15
N SER A 482 -9.85 19.71 -3.93
CA SER A 482 -9.92 20.99 -3.24
C SER A 482 -10.62 22.06 -4.06
N THR A 483 -11.47 22.84 -3.40
CA THR A 483 -12.29 23.88 -4.02
C THR A 483 -12.55 25.02 -3.03
N VAL A 484 -13.30 26.03 -3.43
CA VAL A 484 -13.74 27.13 -2.56
C VAL A 484 -15.25 27.05 -2.38
N GLY A 485 -15.71 27.00 -1.13
CA GLY A 485 -17.12 26.78 -0.81
C GLY A 485 -17.40 26.87 0.68
N ASP A 486 -18.52 26.29 1.10
CA ASP A 486 -18.96 26.31 2.49
C ASP A 486 -18.17 25.29 3.35
N PRO A 487 -17.48 25.73 4.43
CA PRO A 487 -16.63 24.88 5.27
C PRO A 487 -17.39 23.76 5.99
N VAL A 488 -18.71 23.88 6.13
CA VAL A 488 -19.52 22.88 6.83
C VAL A 488 -19.52 21.55 6.09
N VAL A 489 -19.28 21.53 4.76
CA VAL A 489 -19.17 20.30 3.97
C VAL A 489 -17.99 19.43 4.43
N ASP A 490 -16.81 20.03 4.64
CA ASP A 490 -15.64 19.27 5.11
C ASP A 490 -15.85 18.83 6.57
N LEU A 491 -16.44 19.67 7.43
CA LEU A 491 -16.76 19.28 8.80
C LEU A 491 -17.77 18.13 8.87
N ALA A 492 -18.84 18.18 8.07
CA ALA A 492 -19.83 17.11 7.98
C ALA A 492 -19.19 15.81 7.50
N SER A 493 -18.27 15.89 6.54
CA SER A 493 -17.50 14.74 6.05
C SER A 493 -16.68 14.08 7.16
N CYS A 494 -16.02 14.86 8.03
CA CYS A 494 -15.32 14.32 9.21
C CYS A 494 -16.23 13.57 10.18
N CYS A 495 -17.50 13.96 10.27
CA CYS A 495 -18.46 13.38 11.19
C CYS A 495 -19.15 12.14 10.63
N MET A 496 -19.12 11.91 9.31
CA MET A 496 -19.78 10.76 8.66
C MET A 496 -19.44 9.40 9.28
N PRO A 497 -18.17 9.07 9.63
CA PRO A 497 -17.83 7.77 10.18
C PRO A 497 -18.62 7.39 11.44
N HIS A 498 -19.11 8.37 12.22
CA HIS A 498 -19.90 8.12 13.43
C HIS A 498 -21.33 7.61 13.16
N PHE A 499 -21.79 7.71 11.91
CA PHE A 499 -23.16 7.37 11.51
C PHE A 499 -23.21 6.24 10.49
N LEU A 500 -22.07 5.79 9.95
CA LEU A 500 -22.03 4.71 8.97
C LEU A 500 -22.59 3.39 9.57
N PRO A 501 -23.39 2.64 8.80
CA PRO A 501 -23.92 1.36 9.25
C PRO A 501 -22.80 0.32 9.34
N PRO A 502 -22.89 -0.68 10.25
CA PRO A 502 -21.90 -1.77 10.37
C PRO A 502 -21.67 -2.57 9.07
N THR A 503 -22.61 -2.51 8.12
CA THR A 503 -22.58 -3.18 6.82
C THR A 503 -21.69 -2.48 5.78
N ALA A 504 -21.25 -1.25 6.03
CA ALA A 504 -20.38 -0.52 5.12
C ALA A 504 -19.02 -1.24 4.98
N SER A 505 -18.60 -1.54 3.75
CA SER A 505 -17.42 -2.36 3.42
C SER A 505 -16.09 -1.72 3.82
N THR A 506 -16.11 -0.42 4.12
CA THR A 506 -15.00 0.23 4.80
C THR A 506 -14.83 -0.36 6.20
N GLN A 507 -13.59 -0.70 6.59
CA GLN A 507 -13.19 -1.05 7.98
C GLN A 507 -13.47 0.10 9.01
N GLN A 508 -14.31 1.07 8.64
CA GLN A 508 -14.57 2.37 9.25
C GLN A 508 -15.99 2.44 9.85
N ALA A 509 -16.76 1.36 9.76
CA ALA A 509 -18.14 1.28 10.22
C ALA A 509 -18.23 1.07 11.74
N PHE A 510 -18.49 2.15 12.48
CA PHE A 510 -18.81 2.07 13.91
C PHE A 510 -20.03 2.92 14.22
N THR A 511 -20.98 2.37 14.96
CA THR A 511 -22.07 3.18 15.54
C THR A 511 -21.49 4.13 16.59
N GLY A 512 -21.98 5.37 16.66
CA GLY A 512 -21.45 6.40 17.59
C GLY A 512 -21.33 5.96 19.06
N LYS A 513 -22.13 4.99 19.53
CA LYS A 513 -22.00 4.39 20.87
C LYS A 513 -20.71 3.58 21.06
N LYS A 514 -20.24 2.88 20.02
CA LYS A 514 -19.02 2.07 20.04
C LYS A 514 -17.77 2.97 20.06
N PHE A 515 -17.81 4.11 19.37
CA PHE A 515 -16.71 5.10 19.43
C PHE A 515 -16.56 5.75 20.81
N ALA A 516 -17.66 6.10 21.47
CA ALA A 516 -17.62 6.66 22.82
C ALA A 516 -16.97 5.71 23.83
N LEU A 517 -17.28 4.40 23.75
CA LEU A 517 -16.66 3.36 24.59
C LEU A 517 -15.16 3.18 24.30
N MET A 518 -14.70 3.56 23.11
CA MET A 518 -13.30 3.47 22.68
C MET A 518 -12.48 4.73 22.95
N GLY A 519 -13.06 5.73 23.63
CA GLY A 519 -12.38 6.99 23.95
C GLY A 519 -12.33 7.99 22.79
N ILE A 520 -13.06 7.76 21.70
CA ILE A 520 -13.09 8.63 20.53
C ILE A 520 -14.14 9.74 20.73
N PRO A 521 -13.83 11.01 20.41
CA PRO A 521 -14.80 12.10 20.50
C PRO A 521 -16.05 11.81 19.67
N SER A 522 -17.21 12.07 20.23
CA SER A 522 -18.49 12.00 19.51
C SER A 522 -18.56 13.06 18.40
N ALA A 523 -19.44 12.86 17.41
CA ALA A 523 -19.70 13.86 16.38
C ALA A 523 -20.11 15.23 16.97
N LYS A 524 -20.80 15.24 18.13
CA LYS A 524 -21.14 16.45 18.86
C LYS A 524 -19.89 17.15 19.43
N GLU A 525 -18.98 16.41 20.06
CA GLU A 525 -17.71 16.98 20.57
C GLU A 525 -16.82 17.51 19.43
N ILE A 526 -16.79 16.83 18.29
CA ILE A 526 -16.08 17.29 17.08
C ILE A 526 -16.68 18.60 16.58
N PHE A 527 -18.02 18.66 16.47
CA PHE A 527 -18.74 19.87 16.07
C PHE A 527 -18.47 21.03 17.03
N GLU A 528 -18.58 20.81 18.34
CA GLU A 528 -18.35 21.83 19.36
C GLU A 528 -16.89 22.32 19.35
N LEU A 529 -15.93 21.42 19.17
CA LEU A 529 -14.52 21.78 19.03
C LEU A 529 -14.30 22.67 17.81
N TYR A 530 -14.88 22.32 16.66
CA TYR A 530 -14.77 23.14 15.44
C TYR A 530 -15.39 24.52 15.63
N CYS A 531 -16.61 24.59 16.20
CA CYS A 531 -17.28 25.86 16.50
C CYS A 531 -16.44 26.72 17.44
N LYS A 532 -15.92 26.14 18.52
CA LYS A 532 -15.04 26.84 19.47
C LYS A 532 -13.78 27.38 18.80
N GLU A 533 -13.08 26.55 18.02
CA GLU A 533 -11.89 26.98 17.30
C GLU A 533 -12.25 28.09 16.30
N MET A 534 -13.32 27.95 15.52
CA MET A 534 -13.71 28.96 14.53
C MET A 534 -14.43 30.20 15.12
N GLY A 535 -14.64 30.27 16.44
CA GLY A 535 -15.33 31.39 17.09
C GLY A 535 -16.81 31.48 16.72
N LEU A 536 -17.48 30.33 16.55
CA LEU A 536 -18.87 30.21 16.14
C LEU A 536 -19.73 29.73 17.29
N GLU A 537 -20.90 30.34 17.46
CA GLU A 537 -21.88 29.89 18.47
C GLU A 537 -22.62 28.64 18.01
N TYR A 538 -23.05 28.60 16.74
CA TYR A 538 -23.70 27.46 16.14
C TYR A 538 -23.53 27.44 14.60
N ILE A 539 -23.83 26.29 13.98
CA ILE A 539 -23.86 26.12 12.52
C ILE A 539 -25.31 25.79 12.11
N PRO A 540 -25.97 26.62 11.29
CA PRO A 540 -27.31 26.32 10.79
C PRO A 540 -27.28 25.17 9.77
N ASN A 541 -28.44 24.54 9.54
CA ASN A 541 -28.63 23.53 8.50
C ASN A 541 -27.68 22.32 8.57
N TRP A 542 -27.19 21.96 9.76
CA TRP A 542 -26.26 20.82 9.94
C TRP A 542 -26.75 19.52 9.28
N GLN A 543 -28.04 19.21 9.42
CA GLN A 543 -28.62 17.99 8.85
C GLN A 543 -28.65 18.00 7.31
N PHE A 544 -28.80 19.19 6.68
CA PHE A 544 -28.68 19.33 5.23
C PHE A 544 -27.27 18.95 4.76
N TYR A 545 -26.23 19.44 5.44
CA TYR A 545 -24.84 19.13 5.08
C TYR A 545 -24.50 17.65 5.27
N MET A 546 -25.00 17.02 6.34
CA MET A 546 -24.85 15.56 6.53
C MET A 546 -25.55 14.79 5.41
N ALA A 547 -26.79 15.16 5.06
CA ALA A 547 -27.52 14.54 3.94
C ALA A 547 -26.76 14.68 2.62
N PHE A 548 -26.23 15.88 2.34
CA PHE A 548 -25.42 16.13 1.15
C PHE A 548 -24.14 15.28 1.12
N CYS A 549 -23.42 15.16 2.24
CA CYS A 549 -22.17 14.39 2.28
C CYS A 549 -22.41 12.88 2.06
N PHE A 550 -23.49 12.31 2.62
CA PHE A 550 -23.86 10.92 2.34
C PHE A 550 -24.39 10.73 0.91
N PHE A 551 -25.16 11.68 0.37
CA PHE A 551 -25.55 11.69 -1.03
C PHE A 551 -24.34 11.65 -1.97
N ARG A 552 -23.33 12.50 -1.70
CA ARG A 552 -22.06 12.52 -2.43
C ARG A 552 -21.34 11.18 -2.33
N GLN A 553 -21.28 10.58 -1.14
CA GLN A 553 -20.62 9.28 -0.92
C GLN A 553 -21.30 8.15 -1.71
N ALA A 554 -22.63 8.09 -1.71
CA ALA A 554 -23.38 7.11 -2.51
C ALA A 554 -23.09 7.27 -4.01
N ALA A 555 -23.01 8.51 -4.51
CA ALA A 555 -22.67 8.79 -5.91
C ALA A 555 -21.24 8.36 -6.28
N ILE A 556 -20.26 8.55 -5.37
CA ILE A 556 -18.88 8.09 -5.54
C ILE A 556 -18.83 6.57 -5.59
N LEU A 557 -19.44 5.88 -4.61
CA LEU A 557 -19.42 4.40 -4.55
C LEU A 557 -20.03 3.77 -5.79
N GLN A 558 -21.14 4.31 -6.29
CA GLN A 558 -21.75 3.82 -7.54
C GLN A 558 -20.83 4.02 -8.75
N THR A 559 -20.14 5.16 -8.84
CA THR A 559 -19.20 5.45 -9.92
C THR A 559 -18.01 4.50 -9.88
N ASN A 560 -17.45 4.25 -8.69
CA ASN A 560 -16.33 3.32 -8.51
C ASN A 560 -16.75 1.89 -8.85
N TYR A 561 -17.91 1.44 -8.39
CA TYR A 561 -18.41 0.10 -8.69
C TYR A 561 -18.65 -0.12 -10.19
N LYS A 562 -19.24 0.85 -10.91
CA LYS A 562 -19.38 0.78 -12.38
C LYS A 562 -18.05 0.66 -13.10
N THR A 563 -17.00 1.27 -12.56
CA THR A 563 -15.65 1.28 -13.16
C THR A 563 -14.89 -0.01 -12.86
N SER A 564 -15.08 -0.60 -11.68
CA SER A 564 -14.31 -1.75 -11.19
C SER A 564 -14.91 -3.11 -11.54
N CYS A 565 -16.19 -3.21 -11.91
CA CYS A 565 -16.87 -4.50 -12.01
C CYS A 565 -17.72 -4.64 -13.28
N LYS A 566 -17.19 -5.35 -14.28
CA LYS A 566 -18.02 -6.07 -15.26
C LYS A 566 -18.24 -7.50 -14.72
N GLY A 567 -19.26 -7.72 -13.89
CA GLY A 567 -19.74 -9.07 -13.55
C GLY A 567 -19.90 -9.48 -12.08
N THR A 568 -19.77 -8.59 -11.09
CA THR A 568 -20.04 -8.91 -9.66
C THR A 568 -21.41 -8.42 -9.21
N THR A 569 -21.89 -8.88 -8.05
CA THR A 569 -23.17 -8.48 -7.44
C THR A 569 -23.16 -7.01 -7.00
N TYR A 570 -24.29 -6.31 -7.17
CA TYR A 570 -24.45 -4.91 -6.78
C TYR A 570 -24.29 -4.71 -5.25
N PRO A 571 -23.48 -3.76 -4.75
CA PRO A 571 -23.25 -3.61 -3.32
C PRO A 571 -24.47 -2.98 -2.61
N SER A 572 -25.03 -3.68 -1.62
CA SER A 572 -26.13 -3.15 -0.78
C SER A 572 -25.76 -1.86 -0.05
N GLU A 573 -24.47 -1.64 0.20
CA GLU A 573 -23.92 -0.45 0.87
C GLU A 573 -24.32 0.87 0.19
N ILE A 574 -24.44 0.90 -1.14
CA ILE A 574 -24.81 2.12 -1.87
C ILE A 574 -26.23 2.56 -1.47
N GLU A 575 -27.15 1.59 -1.36
CA GLU A 575 -28.53 1.85 -0.94
C GLU A 575 -28.61 2.20 0.53
N ASP A 576 -27.84 1.53 1.40
CA ASP A 576 -27.78 1.83 2.83
C ASP A 576 -27.34 3.28 3.08
N ILE A 577 -26.30 3.75 2.38
CA ILE A 577 -25.81 5.13 2.48
C ILE A 577 -26.82 6.13 1.92
N ALA A 578 -27.50 5.79 0.81
CA ALA A 578 -28.56 6.64 0.26
C ALA A 578 -29.76 6.76 1.22
N ASN A 579 -30.17 5.67 1.87
CA ASN A 579 -31.23 5.68 2.87
C ASN A 579 -30.82 6.51 4.10
N LEU A 580 -29.58 6.36 4.57
CA LEU A 580 -29.05 7.18 5.66
C LEU A 580 -29.04 8.68 5.32
N ALA A 581 -28.64 9.04 4.08
CA ALA A 581 -28.74 10.41 3.60
C ALA A 581 -30.19 10.93 3.65
N TRP A 582 -31.16 10.10 3.26
CA TRP A 582 -32.58 10.44 3.30
C TRP A 582 -33.13 10.62 4.72
N ASP A 583 -32.64 9.86 5.70
CA ASP A 583 -32.98 10.05 7.11
C ASP A 583 -32.53 11.42 7.63
N PHE A 584 -31.34 11.87 7.23
CA PHE A 584 -30.83 13.21 7.55
C PHE A 584 -31.67 14.31 6.90
N ALA A 585 -32.04 14.14 5.62
CA ALA A 585 -32.94 15.07 4.93
C ALA A 585 -34.31 15.17 5.64
N THR A 586 -34.86 14.03 6.06
CA THR A 586 -36.14 13.97 6.77
C THR A 586 -36.07 14.69 8.13
N LYS A 587 -34.98 14.50 8.89
CA LYS A 587 -34.75 15.23 10.16
C LYS A 587 -34.68 16.74 9.96
N GLU A 588 -34.05 17.20 8.89
CA GLU A 588 -34.03 18.63 8.56
C GLU A 588 -35.42 19.14 8.19
N GLY A 589 -36.20 18.34 7.44
CA GLY A 589 -37.60 18.64 7.13
C GLY A 589 -38.44 18.85 8.40
N PHE A 590 -38.31 17.98 9.39
CA PHE A 590 -38.97 18.16 10.70
C PHE A 590 -38.50 19.41 11.44
N ARG A 591 -37.20 19.72 11.40
CA ARG A 591 -36.67 20.95 12.01
C ARG A 591 -37.27 22.20 11.36
N ILE A 592 -37.39 22.21 10.03
CA ILE A 592 -37.99 23.32 9.27
C ILE A 592 -39.47 23.45 9.59
N PHE A 593 -40.21 22.33 9.58
CA PHE A 593 -41.63 22.30 9.95
C PHE A 593 -41.86 22.87 11.35
N ASN A 594 -41.10 22.40 12.36
CA ASN A 594 -41.21 22.87 13.74
C ASN A 594 -40.84 24.35 13.92
N ALA A 595 -40.10 24.94 12.97
CA ALA A 595 -39.74 26.36 12.98
C ALA A 595 -40.78 27.26 12.29
N LEU A 596 -41.81 26.70 11.64
CA LEU A 596 -42.89 27.47 11.02
C LEU A 596 -43.83 28.07 12.09
N PRO A 597 -44.26 29.34 11.95
CA PRO A 597 -45.27 29.93 12.83
C PRO A 597 -46.57 29.11 12.75
N GLY A 598 -46.99 28.50 13.85
CA GLY A 598 -48.20 27.67 13.93
C GLY A 598 -48.00 26.14 13.96
N ALA A 599 -46.76 25.64 13.90
CA ALA A 599 -46.51 24.21 14.03
C ALA A 599 -46.70 23.66 15.46
N ALA A 600 -46.66 24.53 16.48
CA ALA A 600 -46.88 24.16 17.88
C ALA A 600 -48.37 23.89 18.23
N SER A 601 -49.29 24.06 17.28
CA SER A 601 -50.73 23.85 17.45
C SER A 601 -51.29 22.63 16.70
N PHE A 602 -50.42 21.74 16.19
CA PHE A 602 -50.80 20.49 15.53
C PHE A 602 -50.36 19.25 16.32
#